data_AF-U1PK41-F1
#
_entry.id   AF-U1PK41-F1
#
_cell.length_a   1.000
_cell.length_b   1.000
_cell.length_c   1.000
_cell.angle_alpha   90.00
_cell.angle_beta   90.00
_cell.angle_gamma   90.00
#
_symmetry.space_group_name_H-M   'P 1'
#
loop_
_entity.id
_entity.type
_entity.pdbx_description
1 polymer ?
#
loop_
_entity_poly.entity_id
_entity_poly.type
_entity_poly.pdbx_seq_one_letter_code
_entity_poly.pdbx_strand_id
1 'polypeptide(L)'
;MSQEATDTGRVRVVGTAHVSAESAEKVQSVIETEQPDVVAVELDEGRYRQLRGDEPDDLAAADLLRGNTVFQFLAYWMLSYVQTRLGDRFDVQPGADMLAAIDAADAIGTDIALVDRDINETMRRFWNRMTQIEKIQLIGGLAVGAGNGLGIGLAMGVIAGIFFGPLIALFGNTIGITSTLLTRVAGGALLALATAVVVWIGTATVLSTENRLLSAVGGGIAVGGIAGFGLGIAEPITAQLGPLTVRVLGSVTLGLTAGIISGTLLGELTNVFRTQQPEENIEEFDMTEMTDTDVVSAMMAEFRQFSPGGAEALIDERDAYIANRLVELRDQGQTVVAVVGAGHREGIERYLKHPDTLPPQESLTGTQSGRIPWSKLVGGGVSAVVIGFFVLLALSSAGNRTLLRLFGAWFLINGIFAAGLAKVAGAHWSSSLVGGAIAWLTSINPFLAPGWFTGYVELQHDPVNVSDISTLNELLSDEERPLGALITELLEVPLFRLIIVVAATNIGSIVASTIFVAYLLPLFALDLGGVSGVVNLLIEGARNGWQIIWTNIT
;
A
#
# COMPACT_ATOMS: atom_id res chain seq x y z
N MET A 1 -13.67 59.79 -27.22
CA MET A 1 -13.65 58.60 -26.35
C MET A 1 -12.85 57.55 -27.10
N SER A 2 -11.61 57.39 -26.67
CA SER A 2 -10.59 56.57 -27.33
C SER A 2 -10.95 55.09 -27.19
N GLN A 3 -10.94 54.37 -28.31
CA GLN A 3 -10.93 52.91 -28.32
C GLN A 3 -9.52 52.47 -27.89
N GLU A 4 -9.35 52.15 -26.61
CA GLU A 4 -8.26 51.26 -26.19
C GLU A 4 -8.70 49.84 -26.56
N ALA A 5 -8.13 49.33 -27.64
CA ALA A 5 -8.11 47.89 -27.89
C ALA A 5 -7.25 47.28 -26.79
N THR A 6 -7.88 46.63 -25.81
CA THR A 6 -7.18 45.72 -24.91
C THR A 6 -6.69 44.56 -25.76
N ASP A 7 -5.38 44.52 -25.99
CA ASP A 7 -4.72 43.43 -26.71
C ASP A 7 -5.04 42.12 -25.98
N THR A 8 -5.85 41.27 -26.60
CA THR A 8 -6.15 39.94 -26.06
C THR A 8 -4.88 39.13 -26.16
N GLY A 9 -4.34 38.67 -25.03
CA GLY A 9 -3.15 37.82 -25.02
C GLY A 9 -3.33 36.57 -25.89
N ARG A 10 -2.24 35.88 -26.22
CA ARG A 10 -2.26 34.69 -27.08
C ARG A 10 -1.50 33.53 -26.44
N VAL A 11 -1.99 32.31 -26.61
CA VAL A 11 -1.31 31.09 -26.15
C VAL A 11 -0.95 30.23 -27.36
N ARG A 12 0.32 29.90 -27.51
CA ARG A 12 0.82 28.92 -28.48
C ARG A 12 1.25 27.65 -27.75
N VAL A 13 0.54 26.55 -27.98
CA VAL A 13 0.86 25.25 -27.38
C VAL A 13 1.88 24.52 -28.25
N VAL A 14 2.97 24.07 -27.64
CA VAL A 14 4.02 23.25 -28.25
C VAL A 14 3.97 21.88 -27.58
N GLY A 15 3.46 20.89 -28.32
CA GLY A 15 3.47 19.49 -27.89
C GLY A 15 4.85 18.88 -28.03
N THR A 16 5.28 18.16 -26.99
CA THR A 16 6.61 17.55 -26.87
C THR A 16 6.49 16.05 -26.56
N ALA A 17 7.38 15.26 -27.13
CA ALA A 17 7.61 13.90 -26.67
C ALA A 17 8.77 13.95 -25.66
N HIS A 18 8.49 13.73 -24.38
CA HIS A 18 9.38 13.94 -23.20
C HIS A 18 10.71 13.16 -23.17
N VAL A 19 11.10 12.55 -24.29
CA VAL A 19 12.27 11.71 -24.48
C VAL A 19 12.89 11.90 -25.88
N SER A 20 12.57 12.99 -26.58
CA SER A 20 13.04 13.24 -27.96
C SER A 20 13.89 14.50 -28.04
N ALA A 21 15.14 14.36 -28.51
CA ALA A 21 16.04 15.50 -28.78
C ALA A 21 15.45 16.48 -29.81
N GLU A 22 14.71 15.96 -30.80
CA GLU A 22 14.02 16.77 -31.80
C GLU A 22 12.94 17.67 -31.16
N SER A 23 12.26 17.17 -30.12
CA SER A 23 11.29 17.97 -29.36
C SER A 23 11.96 19.13 -28.62
N ALA A 24 13.15 18.92 -28.05
CA ALA A 24 13.91 19.96 -27.35
C ALA A 24 14.37 21.08 -28.31
N GLU A 25 14.95 20.72 -29.46
CA GLU A 25 15.36 21.69 -30.50
C GLU A 25 14.17 22.50 -31.04
N LYS A 26 13.03 21.83 -31.24
CA LYS A 26 11.78 22.48 -31.67
C LYS A 26 11.27 23.48 -30.64
N VAL A 27 11.31 23.13 -29.35
CA VAL A 27 10.90 24.03 -28.27
C VAL A 27 11.79 25.27 -28.23
N GLN A 28 13.10 25.10 -28.25
CA GLN A 28 14.06 26.20 -28.26
C GLN A 28 13.82 27.14 -29.45
N SER A 29 13.73 26.59 -30.66
CA SER A 29 13.54 27.40 -31.87
C SER A 29 12.21 28.19 -31.88
N VAL A 30 11.14 27.62 -31.32
CA VAL A 30 9.85 28.33 -31.18
C VAL A 30 9.95 29.47 -30.17
N ILE A 31 10.58 29.25 -29.02
CA ILE A 31 10.73 30.28 -27.97
C ILE A 31 11.58 31.44 -28.50
N GLU A 32 12.72 31.15 -29.14
CA GLU A 32 13.61 32.16 -29.72
C GLU A 32 12.94 32.99 -30.83
N THR A 33 12.06 32.35 -31.63
CA THR A 33 11.36 33.01 -32.74
C THR A 33 10.16 33.83 -32.27
N GLU A 34 9.36 33.30 -31.34
CA GLU A 34 8.11 33.94 -30.89
C GLU A 34 8.34 35.04 -29.86
N GLN A 35 9.47 35.00 -29.13
CA GLN A 35 9.81 35.92 -28.03
C GLN A 35 8.61 36.24 -27.11
N PRO A 36 8.09 35.22 -26.40
CA PRO A 36 6.90 35.39 -25.56
C PRO A 36 7.17 36.23 -24.30
N ASP A 37 6.09 36.77 -23.73
CA ASP A 37 6.12 37.44 -22.42
C ASP A 37 6.28 36.42 -21.28
N VAL A 38 5.78 35.19 -21.48
CA VAL A 38 5.88 34.09 -20.52
C VAL A 38 6.09 32.75 -21.25
N VAL A 39 7.01 31.94 -20.74
CA VAL A 39 7.12 30.51 -21.11
C VAL A 39 6.44 29.68 -20.04
N ALA A 40 5.33 29.03 -20.42
CA ALA A 40 4.61 28.12 -19.54
C ALA A 40 5.11 26.69 -19.74
N VAL A 41 5.45 25.99 -18.67
CA VAL A 41 5.96 24.61 -18.72
C VAL A 41 5.07 23.66 -17.91
N GLU A 42 4.83 22.45 -18.43
CA GLU A 42 4.09 21.38 -17.75
C GLU A 42 4.95 20.73 -16.65
N LEU A 43 5.26 21.53 -15.63
CA LEU A 43 6.03 21.17 -14.45
C LEU A 43 5.35 21.72 -13.20
N ASP A 44 5.40 20.94 -12.13
CA ASP A 44 5.13 21.41 -10.77
C ASP A 44 6.42 21.93 -10.11
N GLU A 45 6.28 22.65 -8.99
CA GLU A 45 7.39 23.25 -8.25
C GLU A 45 8.45 22.24 -7.79
N GLY A 46 8.02 21.04 -7.37
CA GLY A 46 8.92 19.98 -6.91
C GLY A 46 9.77 19.43 -8.05
N ARG A 47 9.13 19.15 -9.19
CA ARG A 47 9.85 18.72 -10.41
C ARG A 47 10.76 19.80 -10.99
N TYR A 48 10.34 21.06 -10.94
CA TYR A 48 11.17 22.18 -11.38
C TYR A 48 12.47 22.30 -10.57
N ARG A 49 12.38 22.25 -9.23
CA ARG A 49 13.55 22.24 -8.34
C ARG A 49 14.48 21.06 -8.61
N GLN A 50 13.90 19.87 -8.79
CA GLN A 50 14.68 18.65 -9.10
C GLN A 50 15.46 18.79 -10.43
N LEU A 51 14.86 19.37 -11.47
CA LEU A 51 15.54 19.62 -12.75
C LEU A 51 16.66 20.67 -12.64
N ARG A 52 16.54 21.62 -11.71
CA ARG A 52 17.60 22.60 -11.40
C ARG A 52 18.75 22.02 -10.56
N GLY A 53 18.64 20.76 -10.13
CA GLY A 53 19.65 20.08 -9.33
C GLY A 53 19.53 20.29 -7.82
N ASP A 54 18.38 20.77 -7.34
CA ASP A 54 18.11 20.80 -5.90
C ASP A 54 17.90 19.38 -5.37
N GLU A 55 18.35 19.10 -4.15
CA GLU A 55 18.10 17.82 -3.48
C GLU A 55 16.59 17.63 -3.26
N PRO A 56 16.03 16.43 -3.55
CA PRO A 56 14.62 16.16 -3.28
C PRO A 56 14.30 16.33 -1.80
N ASP A 57 13.11 16.85 -1.49
CA ASP A 57 12.71 17.13 -0.11
C ASP A 57 12.70 15.86 0.76
N ASP A 58 13.24 15.95 1.97
CA ASP A 58 13.11 14.90 2.99
C ASP A 58 11.66 14.78 3.47
N LEU A 59 11.24 13.55 3.78
CA LEU A 59 9.89 13.33 4.25
C LEU A 59 9.70 13.87 5.68
N ALA A 60 8.73 14.78 5.86
CA ALA A 60 8.34 15.24 7.18
C ALA A 60 7.60 14.13 7.94
N ALA A 61 8.08 13.81 9.14
CA ALA A 61 7.48 12.77 9.98
C ALA A 61 5.97 13.00 10.25
N ALA A 62 5.52 14.25 10.29
CA ALA A 62 4.12 14.61 10.48
C ALA A 62 3.20 14.12 9.36
N ASP A 63 3.71 13.92 8.14
CA ASP A 63 2.89 13.52 6.99
C ASP A 63 2.52 12.03 7.02
N LEU A 64 3.34 11.19 7.68
CA LEU A 64 2.99 9.79 7.98
C LEU A 64 1.72 9.70 8.85
N LEU A 65 1.61 10.56 9.86
CA LEU A 65 0.46 10.58 10.77
C LEU A 65 -0.84 11.07 10.10
N ARG A 66 -0.72 11.82 9.00
CA ARG A 66 -1.86 12.28 8.19
C ARG A 66 -2.31 11.26 7.14
N GLY A 67 -1.52 10.21 6.91
CA GLY A 67 -1.83 9.14 5.96
C GLY A 67 -1.66 9.49 4.48
N ASN A 68 -1.11 10.67 4.16
CA ASN A 68 -0.88 11.10 2.77
C ASN A 68 0.35 10.44 2.15
N THR A 69 1.35 10.08 2.96
CA THR A 69 2.65 9.58 2.54
C THR A 69 2.61 8.28 1.73
N VAL A 70 1.66 7.38 2.01
CA VAL A 70 1.56 6.10 1.28
C VAL A 70 1.25 6.34 -0.21
N PHE A 71 0.38 7.31 -0.49
CA PHE A 71 0.01 7.65 -1.86
C PHE A 71 1.14 8.38 -2.59
N GLN A 72 1.89 9.23 -1.89
CA GLN A 72 3.09 9.88 -2.40
C GLN A 72 4.18 8.87 -2.80
N PHE A 73 4.45 7.87 -1.96
CA PHE A 73 5.41 6.82 -2.31
C PHE A 73 4.94 5.98 -3.48
N LEU A 74 3.66 5.59 -3.50
CA LEU A 74 3.11 4.82 -4.62
C LEU A 74 3.14 5.60 -5.94
N ALA A 75 2.90 6.92 -5.87
CA ALA A 75 3.02 7.84 -6.99
C ALA A 75 4.42 7.87 -7.58
N TYR A 76 5.41 8.19 -6.74
CA TYR A 76 6.81 8.26 -7.17
C TYR A 76 7.36 6.91 -7.60
N TRP A 77 6.98 5.82 -6.92
CA TRP A 77 7.41 4.46 -7.29
C TRP A 77 6.91 4.07 -8.67
N MET A 78 5.63 4.32 -8.96
CA MET A 78 5.04 4.06 -10.27
C MET A 78 5.66 4.96 -11.34
N LEU A 79 5.86 6.24 -11.04
CA LEU A 79 6.50 7.18 -11.96
C LEU A 79 7.93 6.74 -12.28
N SER A 80 8.71 6.38 -11.26
CA SER A 80 10.07 5.89 -11.43
C SER A 80 10.11 4.56 -12.18
N TYR A 81 9.16 3.63 -11.94
CA TYR A 81 9.06 2.40 -12.72
C TYR A 81 8.80 2.67 -14.21
N VAL A 82 7.87 3.58 -14.52
CA VAL A 82 7.59 4.00 -15.91
C VAL A 82 8.79 4.72 -16.52
N GLN A 83 9.47 5.58 -15.76
CA GLN A 83 10.68 6.29 -16.19
C GLN A 83 11.82 5.33 -16.54
N THR A 84 12.13 4.36 -15.68
CA THR A 84 13.16 3.35 -15.93
C THR A 84 12.84 2.52 -17.18
N ARG A 85 11.56 2.11 -17.35
CA ARG A 85 11.13 1.32 -18.51
C ARG A 85 11.22 2.07 -19.85
N LEU A 86 11.09 3.40 -19.83
CA LEU A 86 11.17 4.25 -21.01
C LEU A 86 12.61 4.71 -21.32
N GLY A 87 13.41 5.01 -20.28
CA GLY A 87 14.80 5.45 -20.44
C GLY A 87 15.69 4.42 -21.12
N ASP A 88 15.45 3.12 -20.90
CA ASP A 88 16.22 2.05 -21.54
C ASP A 88 15.96 1.92 -23.05
N ARG A 89 14.84 2.46 -23.57
CA ARG A 89 14.48 2.39 -24.99
C ARG A 89 14.84 3.64 -25.78
N PHE A 90 14.95 4.79 -25.12
CA PHE A 90 15.17 6.09 -25.73
C PHE A 90 16.29 6.75 -24.94
N ASP A 91 17.53 6.74 -25.46
CA ASP A 91 18.79 7.19 -24.86
C ASP A 91 18.82 8.72 -24.60
N VAL A 92 17.81 9.25 -23.91
CA VAL A 92 17.50 10.67 -23.67
C VAL A 92 16.98 10.83 -22.24
N GLN A 93 17.51 11.81 -21.51
CA GLN A 93 17.05 12.12 -20.15
C GLN A 93 15.59 12.61 -20.15
N PRO A 94 14.69 11.98 -19.38
CA PRO A 94 13.30 12.44 -19.25
C PRO A 94 13.23 13.90 -18.81
N GLY A 95 12.47 14.72 -19.54
CA GLY A 95 12.31 16.15 -19.25
C GLY A 95 13.36 17.08 -19.89
N ALA A 96 14.21 16.57 -20.80
CA ALA A 96 15.16 17.38 -21.56
C ALA A 96 14.48 18.50 -22.39
N ASP A 97 13.28 18.26 -22.87
CA ASP A 97 12.43 19.24 -23.57
C ASP A 97 11.96 20.39 -22.66
N MET A 98 11.60 20.08 -21.42
CA MET A 98 11.20 21.07 -20.42
C MET A 98 12.40 21.87 -19.91
N LEU A 99 13.55 21.22 -19.71
CA LEU A 99 14.80 21.90 -19.37
C LEU A 99 15.23 22.85 -20.50
N ALA A 100 15.14 22.40 -21.77
CA ALA A 100 15.40 23.26 -22.92
C ALA A 100 14.45 24.47 -22.98
N ALA A 101 13.18 24.32 -22.59
CA ALA A 101 12.24 25.43 -22.48
C ALA A 101 12.67 26.46 -21.42
N ILE A 102 13.08 25.97 -20.25
CA ILE A 102 13.56 26.78 -19.11
C ILE A 102 14.84 27.53 -19.50
N ASP A 103 15.81 26.83 -20.07
CA ASP A 103 17.09 27.42 -20.49
C ASP A 103 16.89 28.45 -21.61
N ALA A 104 15.99 28.18 -22.57
CA ALA A 104 15.65 29.12 -23.63
C ALA A 104 14.96 30.38 -23.06
N ALA A 105 14.05 30.24 -22.09
CA ALA A 105 13.39 31.35 -21.41
C ALA A 105 14.40 32.20 -20.63
N ASP A 106 15.29 31.56 -19.86
CA ASP A 106 16.37 32.22 -19.11
C ASP A 106 17.31 33.00 -20.05
N ALA A 107 17.65 32.42 -21.21
CA ALA A 107 18.54 33.02 -22.20
C ALA A 107 17.98 34.33 -22.81
N ILE A 108 16.65 34.42 -22.95
CA ILE A 108 15.97 35.61 -23.47
C ILE A 108 15.45 36.54 -22.36
N GLY A 109 15.53 36.12 -21.09
CA GLY A 109 15.09 36.90 -19.93
C GLY A 109 13.57 36.96 -19.76
N THR A 110 12.85 35.91 -20.18
CA THR A 110 11.39 35.80 -20.11
C THR A 110 10.96 35.08 -18.82
N ASP A 111 9.82 35.46 -18.25
CA ASP A 111 9.28 34.82 -17.05
C ASP A 111 8.83 33.37 -17.32
N ILE A 112 9.03 32.49 -16.35
CA ILE A 112 8.63 31.09 -16.41
C ILE A 112 7.38 30.87 -15.56
N ALA A 113 6.34 30.27 -16.14
CA ALA A 113 5.13 29.86 -15.43
C ALA A 113 5.03 28.34 -15.31
N LEU A 114 4.99 27.84 -14.09
CA LEU A 114 4.71 26.44 -13.78
C LEU A 114 3.19 26.22 -13.84
N VAL A 115 2.70 25.51 -14.86
CA VAL A 115 1.26 25.38 -15.13
C VAL A 115 0.66 24.03 -14.75
N ASP A 116 1.46 23.12 -14.20
CA ASP A 116 1.00 21.80 -13.77
C ASP A 116 0.62 21.76 -12.28
N ARG A 117 -0.17 20.75 -11.92
CA ARG A 117 -0.58 20.48 -10.55
C ARG A 117 0.46 19.62 -9.86
N ASP A 118 0.60 19.80 -8.54
CA ASP A 118 1.41 18.92 -7.70
C ASP A 118 1.13 17.43 -8.02
N ILE A 119 2.20 16.69 -8.32
CA ILE A 119 2.13 15.29 -8.73
C ILE A 119 1.43 14.41 -7.69
N ASN A 120 1.56 14.72 -6.40
CA ASN A 120 0.90 13.97 -5.33
C ASN A 120 -0.61 14.18 -5.34
N GLU A 121 -1.07 15.40 -5.64
CA GLU A 121 -2.49 15.68 -5.79
C GLU A 121 -3.04 14.98 -7.04
N THR A 122 -2.33 15.05 -8.16
CA THR A 122 -2.68 14.34 -9.40
C THR A 122 -2.82 12.84 -9.16
N MET A 123 -1.83 12.23 -8.50
CA MET A 123 -1.85 10.81 -8.19
C MET A 123 -2.93 10.44 -7.17
N ARG A 124 -3.15 11.26 -6.15
CA ARG A 124 -4.25 11.03 -5.20
C ARG A 124 -5.61 11.02 -5.90
N ARG A 125 -5.84 11.91 -6.87
CA ARG A 125 -7.08 11.97 -7.65
C ARG A 125 -7.20 10.79 -8.60
N PHE A 126 -6.12 10.39 -9.26
CA PHE A 126 -6.03 9.14 -10.02
C PHE A 126 -6.53 7.94 -9.22
N TRP A 127 -6.02 7.76 -7.99
CA TRP A 127 -6.46 6.68 -7.11
C TRP A 127 -7.91 6.83 -6.63
N ASN A 128 -8.41 8.04 -6.42
CA ASN A 128 -9.77 8.24 -5.93
C ASN A 128 -10.83 8.07 -7.02
N ARG A 129 -10.49 8.37 -8.27
CA ARG A 129 -11.39 8.22 -9.41
C ARG A 129 -11.48 6.78 -9.90
N MET A 130 -10.45 5.98 -9.66
CA MET A 130 -10.49 4.57 -10.03
C MET A 130 -11.53 3.78 -9.23
N THR A 131 -12.24 2.90 -9.93
CA THR A 131 -13.11 1.90 -9.29
C THR A 131 -12.28 0.85 -8.55
N GLN A 132 -12.90 0.10 -7.64
CA GLN A 132 -12.20 -0.97 -6.92
C GLN A 132 -11.69 -2.07 -7.86
N ILE A 133 -12.38 -2.28 -8.99
CA ILE A 133 -12.00 -3.28 -10.01
C ILE A 133 -10.74 -2.80 -10.76
N GLU A 134 -10.73 -1.54 -11.21
CA GLU A 134 -9.57 -0.93 -11.88
C GLU A 134 -8.32 -0.98 -10.99
N LYS A 135 -8.45 -0.71 -9.69
CA LYS A 135 -7.33 -0.81 -8.73
C LYS A 135 -6.79 -2.24 -8.61
N ILE A 136 -7.68 -3.23 -8.51
CA ILE A 136 -7.29 -4.63 -8.42
C ILE A 136 -6.63 -5.09 -9.72
N GLN A 137 -7.12 -4.65 -10.87
CA GLN A 137 -6.54 -4.97 -12.17
C GLN A 137 -5.15 -4.35 -12.35
N LEU A 138 -4.96 -3.08 -11.94
CA LEU A 138 -3.67 -2.39 -12.02
C LEU A 138 -2.64 -3.04 -11.09
N ILE A 139 -2.99 -3.26 -9.82
CA ILE A 139 -2.11 -3.95 -8.85
C ILE A 139 -1.87 -5.39 -9.28
N GLY A 140 -2.90 -6.08 -9.77
CA GLY A 140 -2.81 -7.44 -10.28
C GLY A 140 -1.88 -7.56 -11.48
N GLY A 141 -1.96 -6.63 -12.44
CA GLY A 141 -1.07 -6.58 -13.60
C GLY A 141 0.40 -6.38 -13.20
N LEU A 142 0.66 -5.47 -12.25
CA LEU A 142 2.00 -5.26 -11.71
C LEU A 142 2.53 -6.48 -10.94
N ALA A 143 1.70 -7.10 -10.11
CA ALA A 143 2.07 -8.31 -9.35
C ALA A 143 2.35 -9.50 -10.28
N VAL A 144 1.57 -9.65 -11.35
CA VAL A 144 1.77 -10.66 -12.40
C VAL A 144 3.04 -10.35 -13.22
N GLY A 145 3.42 -9.09 -13.39
CA GLY A 145 4.69 -8.69 -14.01
C GLY A 145 5.92 -8.94 -13.13
N ALA A 146 5.78 -8.79 -11.80
CA ALA A 146 6.89 -8.81 -10.84
C ALA A 146 7.29 -10.22 -10.33
N GLY A 147 6.58 -11.30 -10.70
CA GLY A 147 6.99 -12.64 -10.27
C GLY A 147 6.10 -13.81 -10.69
N ASN A 148 6.54 -15.01 -10.31
CA ASN A 148 5.82 -16.26 -10.57
C ASN A 148 4.51 -16.29 -9.77
N GLY A 149 3.37 -16.51 -10.44
CA GLY A 149 2.04 -16.52 -9.82
C GLY A 149 1.91 -17.48 -8.64
N LEU A 150 2.64 -18.59 -8.68
CA LEU A 150 2.75 -19.55 -7.58
C LEU A 150 3.37 -18.94 -6.31
N GLY A 151 4.43 -18.14 -6.44
CA GLY A 151 5.11 -17.53 -5.29
C GLY A 151 4.22 -16.51 -4.57
N ILE A 152 3.51 -15.70 -5.34
CA ILE A 152 2.53 -14.72 -4.82
C ILE A 152 1.37 -15.46 -4.14
N GLY A 153 0.84 -16.49 -4.80
CA GLY A 153 -0.21 -17.34 -4.26
C GLY A 153 0.18 -17.95 -2.91
N LEU A 154 1.37 -18.54 -2.81
CA LEU A 154 1.91 -19.11 -1.57
C LEU A 154 2.08 -18.07 -0.46
N ALA A 155 2.64 -16.90 -0.76
CA ALA A 155 2.83 -15.83 0.22
C ALA A 155 1.48 -15.33 0.78
N MET A 156 0.52 -15.06 -0.10
CA MET A 156 -0.85 -14.69 0.28
C MET A 156 -1.53 -15.79 1.09
N GLY A 157 -1.31 -17.05 0.71
CA GLY A 157 -1.80 -18.22 1.40
C GLY A 157 -1.29 -18.33 2.84
N VAL A 158 0.01 -18.13 3.07
CA VAL A 158 0.59 -18.13 4.42
C VAL A 158 0.02 -17.01 5.27
N ILE A 159 -0.06 -15.78 4.73
CA ILE A 159 -0.62 -14.62 5.44
C ILE A 159 -2.07 -14.89 5.84
N ALA A 160 -2.89 -15.35 4.88
CA ALA A 160 -4.27 -15.73 5.13
C ALA A 160 -4.35 -16.83 6.21
N GLY A 161 -3.49 -17.85 6.12
CA GLY A 161 -3.49 -18.96 7.07
C GLY A 161 -3.16 -18.57 8.51
N ILE A 162 -2.19 -17.67 8.71
CA ILE A 162 -1.85 -17.10 10.03
C ILE A 162 -3.04 -16.30 10.58
N PHE A 163 -3.74 -15.55 9.72
CA PHE A 163 -4.87 -14.73 10.13
C PHE A 163 -6.14 -15.53 10.42
N PHE A 164 -6.46 -16.53 9.59
CA PHE A 164 -7.65 -17.37 9.74
C PHE A 164 -7.49 -18.48 10.79
N GLY A 165 -6.27 -18.89 11.13
CA GLY A 165 -6.03 -19.89 12.17
C GLY A 165 -6.72 -19.56 13.51
N PRO A 166 -6.49 -18.38 14.10
CA PRO A 166 -7.23 -17.93 15.28
C PRO A 166 -8.76 -17.89 15.10
N LEU A 167 -9.27 -17.57 13.91
CA LEU A 167 -10.71 -17.59 13.64
C LEU A 167 -11.25 -19.03 13.63
N ILE A 168 -10.48 -19.99 13.13
CA ILE A 168 -10.76 -21.43 13.27
C ILE A 168 -10.81 -21.82 14.75
N ALA A 169 -9.94 -21.25 15.59
CA ALA A 169 -10.01 -21.53 17.02
C ALA A 169 -11.35 -21.08 17.62
N LEU A 170 -11.86 -19.90 17.24
CA LEU A 170 -13.11 -19.34 17.75
C LEU A 170 -14.36 -20.02 17.20
N PHE A 171 -14.43 -20.15 15.88
CA PHE A 171 -15.64 -20.53 15.15
C PHE A 171 -15.57 -21.93 14.56
N GLY A 172 -14.42 -22.60 14.63
CA GLY A 172 -14.24 -23.90 13.98
C GLY A 172 -15.32 -24.92 14.35
N ASN A 173 -15.77 -24.92 15.61
CA ASN A 173 -16.81 -25.86 16.05
C ASN A 173 -18.15 -25.67 15.31
N THR A 174 -18.50 -24.46 14.83
CA THR A 174 -19.76 -24.23 14.09
C THR A 174 -19.73 -24.82 12.69
N ILE A 175 -18.54 -24.99 12.13
CA ILE A 175 -18.31 -25.59 10.80
C ILE A 175 -17.77 -27.03 10.89
N GLY A 176 -17.89 -27.67 12.06
CA GLY A 176 -17.52 -29.06 12.28
C GLY A 176 -16.04 -29.34 12.60
N ILE A 177 -15.22 -28.29 12.80
CA ILE A 177 -13.84 -28.43 13.29
C ILE A 177 -13.87 -28.66 14.79
N THR A 178 -13.78 -29.94 15.17
CA THR A 178 -13.83 -30.37 16.58
C THR A 178 -12.50 -30.20 17.29
N SER A 179 -12.53 -30.20 18.63
CA SER A 179 -11.30 -30.25 19.43
C SER A 179 -10.44 -31.48 19.11
N THR A 180 -11.06 -32.63 18.81
CA THR A 180 -10.37 -33.84 18.36
C THR A 180 -9.59 -33.60 17.07
N LEU A 181 -10.18 -32.89 16.10
CA LEU A 181 -9.50 -32.54 14.86
C LEU A 181 -8.30 -31.61 15.14
N LEU A 182 -8.48 -30.59 15.98
CA LEU A 182 -7.39 -29.69 16.36
C LEU A 182 -6.26 -30.44 17.08
N THR A 183 -6.57 -31.41 17.95
CA THR A 183 -5.58 -32.26 18.61
C THR A 183 -4.77 -33.07 17.60
N ARG A 184 -5.43 -33.70 16.61
CA ARG A 184 -4.75 -34.45 15.56
C ARG A 184 -3.87 -33.57 14.68
N VAL A 185 -4.36 -32.39 14.32
CA VAL A 185 -3.59 -31.42 13.52
C VAL A 185 -2.38 -30.91 14.30
N ALA A 186 -2.55 -30.55 15.59
CA ALA A 186 -1.45 -30.14 16.45
C ALA A 186 -0.39 -31.24 16.60
N GLY A 187 -0.83 -32.49 16.81
CA GLY A 187 0.05 -33.64 16.89
C GLY A 187 0.80 -33.90 15.58
N GLY A 188 0.11 -33.79 14.45
CA GLY A 188 0.71 -33.82 13.11
C GLY A 188 1.80 -32.77 12.93
N ALA A 189 1.53 -31.52 13.32
CA ALA A 189 2.49 -30.43 13.23
C ALA A 189 3.75 -30.67 14.09
N LEU A 190 3.58 -31.15 15.32
CA LEU A 190 4.70 -31.43 16.22
C LEU A 190 5.59 -32.55 15.69
N LEU A 191 4.99 -33.63 15.18
CA LEU A 191 5.74 -34.71 14.53
C LEU A 191 6.39 -34.26 13.23
N ALA A 192 5.73 -33.41 12.44
CA ALA A 192 6.32 -32.83 11.24
C ALA A 192 7.58 -32.02 11.57
N LEU A 193 7.50 -31.14 12.57
CA LEU A 193 8.61 -30.32 13.02
C LEU A 193 9.75 -31.18 13.57
N ALA A 194 9.45 -32.14 14.45
CA ALA A 194 10.45 -33.03 15.03
C ALA A 194 11.16 -33.85 13.94
N THR A 195 10.41 -34.39 12.99
CA THR A 195 10.96 -35.13 11.85
C THR A 195 11.81 -34.23 10.96
N ALA A 196 11.34 -33.02 10.65
CA ALA A 196 12.09 -32.06 9.85
C ALA A 196 13.44 -31.72 10.50
N VAL A 197 13.47 -31.48 11.82
CA VAL A 197 14.71 -31.22 12.56
C VAL A 197 15.65 -32.44 12.51
N VAL A 198 15.12 -33.64 12.73
CA VAL A 198 15.91 -34.87 12.68
C VAL A 198 16.50 -35.09 11.29
N VAL A 199 15.71 -34.92 10.23
CA VAL A 199 16.17 -35.05 8.84
C VAL A 199 17.20 -33.96 8.52
N TRP A 200 16.95 -32.72 8.91
CA TRP A 200 17.87 -31.60 8.70
C TRP A 200 19.23 -31.86 9.34
N ILE A 201 19.26 -32.28 10.60
CA ILE A 201 20.52 -32.58 11.30
C ILE A 201 21.17 -33.83 10.71
N GLY A 202 20.39 -34.90 10.49
CA GLY A 202 20.90 -36.20 10.04
C GLY A 202 21.43 -36.21 8.61
N THR A 203 21.00 -35.30 7.75
CA THR A 203 21.44 -35.19 6.36
C THR A 203 22.46 -34.06 6.13
N ALA A 204 22.89 -33.37 7.19
CA ALA A 204 23.79 -32.22 7.10
C ALA A 204 25.16 -32.51 6.46
N THR A 205 25.63 -33.75 6.52
CA THR A 205 26.91 -34.17 5.92
C THR A 205 26.77 -34.82 4.55
N VAL A 206 25.54 -35.03 4.08
CA VAL A 206 25.25 -35.84 2.88
C VAL A 206 24.60 -34.99 1.79
N LEU A 207 23.74 -34.04 2.17
CA LEU A 207 22.98 -33.22 1.23
C LEU A 207 23.48 -31.78 1.23
N SER A 208 23.38 -31.14 0.07
CA SER A 208 23.49 -29.68 -0.05
C SER A 208 22.38 -29.00 0.77
N THR A 209 22.61 -27.74 1.15
CA THR A 209 21.67 -26.97 1.99
C THR A 209 20.24 -26.96 1.43
N GLU A 210 20.10 -26.84 0.11
CA GLU A 210 18.81 -26.83 -0.59
C GLU A 210 18.10 -28.19 -0.51
N ASN A 211 18.80 -29.28 -0.89
CA ASN A 211 18.26 -30.64 -0.83
C ASN A 211 17.96 -31.10 0.61
N ARG A 212 18.74 -30.59 1.56
CA ARG A 212 18.52 -30.79 3.00
C ARG A 212 17.22 -30.14 3.46
N LEU A 213 16.96 -28.90 3.03
CA LEU A 213 15.73 -28.18 3.35
C LEU A 213 14.52 -28.92 2.77
N LEU A 214 14.61 -29.29 1.49
CA LEU A 214 13.55 -29.99 0.79
C LEU A 214 13.22 -31.34 1.45
N SER A 215 14.26 -32.12 1.79
CA SER A 215 14.10 -33.42 2.46
C SER A 215 13.51 -33.27 3.87
N ALA A 216 13.95 -32.26 4.63
CA ALA A 216 13.44 -31.99 5.96
C ALA A 216 11.97 -31.58 5.94
N VAL A 217 11.60 -30.65 5.07
CA VAL A 217 10.21 -30.18 4.93
C VAL A 217 9.32 -31.30 4.39
N GLY A 218 9.74 -31.97 3.31
CA GLY A 218 8.97 -33.07 2.69
C GLY A 218 8.79 -34.27 3.61
N GLY A 219 9.87 -34.72 4.26
CA GLY A 219 9.82 -35.80 5.25
C GLY A 219 8.97 -35.43 6.47
N GLY A 220 9.09 -34.20 6.94
CA GLY A 220 8.25 -33.65 8.01
C GLY A 220 6.76 -33.68 7.66
N ILE A 221 6.37 -33.15 6.51
CA ILE A 221 4.97 -33.15 6.07
C ILE A 221 4.43 -34.57 5.92
N ALA A 222 5.20 -35.47 5.30
CA ALA A 222 4.78 -36.86 5.10
C ALA A 222 4.54 -37.59 6.43
N VAL A 223 5.49 -37.50 7.36
CA VAL A 223 5.39 -38.15 8.68
C VAL A 223 4.32 -37.49 9.54
N GLY A 224 4.28 -36.16 9.57
CA GLY A 224 3.26 -35.41 10.31
C GLY A 224 1.85 -35.69 9.82
N GLY A 225 1.63 -35.75 8.50
CA GLY A 225 0.35 -36.03 7.88
C GLY A 225 -0.13 -37.47 8.09
N ILE A 226 0.73 -38.45 7.82
CA ILE A 226 0.36 -39.87 7.91
C ILE A 226 0.36 -40.34 9.36
N ALA A 227 1.50 -40.23 10.05
CA ALA A 227 1.66 -40.77 11.40
C ALA A 227 1.01 -39.87 12.46
N GLY A 228 1.19 -38.56 12.38
CA GLY A 228 0.63 -37.64 13.38
C GLY A 228 -0.87 -37.41 13.23
N PHE A 229 -1.30 -36.91 12.07
CA PHE A 229 -2.70 -36.58 11.82
C PHE A 229 -3.55 -37.83 11.51
N GLY A 230 -3.11 -38.67 10.57
CA GLY A 230 -3.87 -39.83 10.10
C GLY A 230 -4.01 -40.94 11.14
N LEU A 231 -2.88 -41.33 11.76
CA LEU A 231 -2.82 -42.44 12.73
C LEU A 231 -2.89 -41.98 14.20
N GLY A 232 -2.80 -40.68 14.50
CA GLY A 232 -2.88 -40.17 15.87
C GLY A 232 -1.67 -40.53 16.74
N ILE A 233 -0.52 -40.88 16.16
CA ILE A 233 0.67 -41.34 16.91
C ILE A 233 1.21 -40.26 17.85
N ALA A 234 0.93 -38.99 17.55
CA ALA A 234 1.30 -37.84 18.37
C ALA A 234 0.38 -37.57 19.57
N GLU A 235 -0.73 -38.32 19.74
CA GLU A 235 -1.69 -38.08 20.82
C GLU A 235 -1.03 -38.05 22.22
N PRO A 236 -0.10 -38.96 22.59
CA PRO A 236 0.60 -38.91 23.88
C PRO A 236 1.43 -37.63 24.09
N ILE A 237 1.96 -37.04 23.01
CA ILE A 237 2.71 -35.78 23.06
C ILE A 237 1.74 -34.63 23.28
N THR A 238 0.64 -34.60 22.53
CA THR A 238 -0.39 -33.55 22.69
C THR A 238 -1.12 -33.63 24.03
N ALA A 239 -1.23 -34.81 24.63
CA ALA A 239 -1.82 -34.99 25.96
C ALA A 239 -1.00 -34.36 27.09
N GLN A 240 0.31 -34.15 26.87
CA GLN A 240 1.17 -33.41 27.80
C GLN A 240 1.07 -31.90 27.64
N LEU A 241 0.44 -31.43 26.56
CA LEU A 241 0.22 -30.02 26.30
C LEU A 241 -1.10 -29.57 26.93
N GLY A 242 -1.13 -28.33 27.42
CA GLY A 242 -2.37 -27.71 27.90
C GLY A 242 -3.41 -27.58 26.77
N PRO A 243 -4.73 -27.61 27.08
CA PRO A 243 -5.78 -27.47 26.07
C PRO A 243 -5.66 -26.20 25.21
N LEU A 244 -5.17 -25.11 25.81
CA LEU A 244 -4.87 -23.87 25.10
C LEU A 244 -3.80 -24.08 24.02
N THR A 245 -2.67 -24.70 24.39
CA THR A 245 -1.55 -24.94 23.48
C THR A 245 -1.98 -25.82 22.30
N VAL A 246 -2.75 -26.87 22.58
CA VAL A 246 -3.29 -27.75 21.52
C VAL A 246 -4.23 -26.98 20.60
N ARG A 247 -5.12 -26.14 21.15
CA ARG A 247 -6.04 -25.32 20.35
C ARG A 247 -5.29 -24.32 19.47
N VAL A 248 -4.28 -23.63 20.02
CA VAL A 248 -3.43 -22.68 19.28
C VAL A 248 -2.69 -23.39 18.16
N LEU A 249 -1.93 -24.44 18.48
CA LEU A 249 -1.15 -25.19 17.48
C LEU A 249 -2.05 -25.78 16.40
N GLY A 250 -3.12 -26.47 16.79
CA GLY A 250 -4.02 -27.13 15.85
C GLY A 250 -4.71 -26.16 14.90
N SER A 251 -5.17 -25.02 15.41
CA SER A 251 -5.91 -24.05 14.59
C SER A 251 -4.99 -23.19 13.71
N VAL A 252 -3.81 -22.79 14.19
CA VAL A 252 -2.79 -22.12 13.37
C VAL A 252 -2.27 -23.04 12.28
N THR A 253 -1.94 -24.30 12.59
CA THR A 253 -1.51 -25.27 11.58
C THR A 253 -2.62 -25.52 10.56
N LEU A 254 -3.87 -25.67 10.98
CA LEU A 254 -4.98 -25.87 10.04
C LEU A 254 -5.17 -24.63 9.14
N GLY A 255 -5.08 -23.43 9.72
CA GLY A 255 -5.12 -22.17 8.98
C GLY A 255 -4.00 -22.10 7.94
N LEU A 256 -2.75 -22.35 8.34
CA LEU A 256 -1.59 -22.38 7.43
C LEU A 256 -1.75 -23.39 6.30
N THR A 257 -2.17 -24.63 6.61
CA THR A 257 -2.39 -25.66 5.58
C THR A 257 -3.47 -25.26 4.60
N ALA A 258 -4.62 -24.77 5.08
CA ALA A 258 -5.70 -24.30 4.23
C ALA A 258 -5.25 -23.10 3.38
N GLY A 259 -4.56 -22.14 4.00
CA GLY A 259 -4.01 -20.96 3.35
C GLY A 259 -3.03 -21.31 2.23
N ILE A 260 -2.06 -22.19 2.49
CA ILE A 260 -1.10 -22.66 1.48
C ILE A 260 -1.83 -23.36 0.33
N ILE A 261 -2.79 -24.26 0.61
CA ILE A 261 -3.55 -24.96 -0.44
C ILE A 261 -4.31 -23.95 -1.31
N SER A 262 -5.08 -23.04 -0.70
CA SER A 262 -5.83 -22.02 -1.43
C SER A 262 -4.91 -21.07 -2.18
N GLY A 263 -3.76 -20.71 -1.59
CA GLY A 263 -2.75 -19.85 -2.19
C GLY A 263 -2.12 -20.48 -3.43
N THR A 264 -1.70 -21.74 -3.36
CA THR A 264 -1.20 -22.49 -4.52
C THR A 264 -2.26 -22.59 -5.62
N LEU A 265 -3.51 -22.90 -5.27
CA LEU A 265 -4.60 -22.97 -6.24
C LEU A 265 -4.85 -21.62 -6.93
N LEU A 266 -4.81 -20.52 -6.19
CA LEU A 266 -4.92 -19.17 -6.74
C LEU A 266 -3.73 -18.83 -7.64
N GLY A 267 -2.51 -19.18 -7.23
CA GLY A 267 -1.31 -18.99 -8.04
C GLY A 267 -1.36 -19.76 -9.36
N GLU A 268 -1.79 -21.02 -9.33
CA GLU A 268 -2.01 -21.82 -10.54
C GLU A 268 -3.13 -21.25 -11.42
N LEU A 269 -4.23 -20.79 -10.80
CA LEU A 269 -5.32 -20.14 -11.54
C LEU A 269 -4.82 -18.90 -12.29
N THR A 270 -3.97 -18.07 -11.66
CA THR A 270 -3.38 -16.91 -12.33
C THR A 270 -2.47 -17.30 -13.49
N ASN A 271 -1.74 -18.42 -13.39
CA ASN A 271 -0.97 -18.94 -14.52
C ASN A 271 -1.87 -19.39 -15.67
N VAL A 272 -3.00 -20.04 -15.39
CA VAL A 272 -3.99 -20.44 -16.40
C VAL A 272 -4.60 -19.22 -17.11
N PHE A 273 -4.95 -18.17 -16.35
CA PHE A 273 -5.42 -16.92 -16.93
C PHE A 273 -4.35 -16.20 -17.76
N ARG A 274 -3.07 -16.25 -17.34
CA ARG A 274 -1.94 -15.72 -18.12
C ARG A 274 -1.80 -16.45 -19.46
N THR A 275 -1.93 -17.78 -19.49
CA THR A 275 -1.86 -18.55 -20.76
C THR A 275 -3.06 -18.36 -21.70
N GLN A 276 -4.16 -17.80 -21.21
CA GLN A 276 -5.36 -17.50 -22.02
C GLN A 276 -5.44 -16.05 -22.46
N GLN A 277 -4.62 -15.15 -21.89
CA GLN A 277 -4.32 -13.92 -22.61
C GLN A 277 -3.57 -14.37 -23.86
N PRO A 278 -4.07 -14.07 -25.06
CA PRO A 278 -3.22 -14.14 -26.22
C PRO A 278 -1.96 -13.37 -25.84
N GLU A 279 -0.77 -13.86 -26.19
CA GLU A 279 0.17 -12.91 -26.74
C GLU A 279 -0.66 -12.21 -27.82
N GLU A 280 -1.21 -11.03 -27.51
CA GLU A 280 -1.49 -10.09 -28.55
C GLU A 280 -0.13 -9.96 -29.18
N ASN A 281 0.03 -10.71 -30.29
CA ASN A 281 0.90 -10.31 -31.35
C ASN A 281 0.76 -8.81 -31.34
N ILE A 282 1.86 -8.16 -30.99
CA ILE A 282 2.16 -6.88 -31.57
C ILE A 282 1.95 -7.18 -33.06
N GLU A 283 0.73 -6.93 -33.56
CA GLU A 283 0.60 -6.52 -34.93
C GLU A 283 1.61 -5.41 -34.96
N GLU A 284 2.70 -5.71 -35.65
CA GLU A 284 3.73 -4.79 -36.06
C GLU A 284 2.98 -3.78 -36.94
N PHE A 285 2.18 -2.94 -36.29
CA PHE A 285 1.77 -1.66 -36.80
C PHE A 285 3.09 -1.00 -37.11
N ASP A 286 3.27 -0.69 -38.39
CA ASP A 286 4.50 -0.19 -39.01
C ASP A 286 5.07 0.98 -38.19
N MET A 287 5.85 0.64 -37.16
CA MET A 287 6.36 1.56 -36.14
C MET A 287 7.37 2.53 -36.76
N THR A 288 7.83 2.20 -37.96
CA THR A 288 8.72 2.96 -38.82
C THR A 288 8.07 4.16 -39.50
N GLU A 289 6.72 4.29 -39.51
CA GLU A 289 6.01 5.44 -40.11
C GLU A 289 5.23 6.32 -39.10
N MET A 290 5.17 5.95 -37.82
CA MET A 290 4.42 6.71 -36.81
C MET A 290 5.32 7.74 -36.13
N THR A 291 4.81 8.96 -35.92
CA THR A 291 5.52 9.94 -35.08
C THR A 291 5.43 9.52 -33.62
N ASP A 292 6.39 9.93 -32.78
CA ASP A 292 6.34 9.70 -31.33
C ASP A 292 5.00 10.16 -30.71
N THR A 293 4.38 11.20 -31.29
CA THR A 293 3.07 11.72 -30.88
C THR A 293 1.93 10.73 -31.16
N ASP A 294 1.97 10.02 -32.29
CA ASP A 294 0.95 9.05 -32.67
C ASP A 294 1.00 7.80 -31.77
N VAL A 295 2.21 7.37 -31.40
CA VAL A 295 2.42 6.25 -30.45
C VAL A 295 1.86 6.61 -29.08
N VAL A 296 2.20 7.80 -28.56
CA VAL A 296 1.68 8.27 -27.28
C VAL A 296 0.15 8.37 -27.30
N SER A 297 -0.43 8.86 -28.39
CA SER A 297 -1.89 8.96 -28.54
C SER A 297 -2.58 7.59 -28.52
N ALA A 298 -2.01 6.58 -29.20
CA ALA A 298 -2.51 5.21 -29.16
C ALA A 298 -2.42 4.60 -27.76
N MET A 299 -1.31 4.79 -27.06
CA MET A 299 -1.14 4.32 -25.67
C MET A 299 -2.15 4.98 -24.71
N MET A 300 -2.43 6.27 -24.89
CA MET A 300 -3.43 6.97 -24.09
C MET A 300 -4.86 6.48 -24.36
N ALA A 301 -5.18 6.11 -25.61
CA ALA A 301 -6.47 5.54 -25.97
C ALA A 301 -6.68 4.16 -25.33
N GLU A 302 -5.66 3.29 -25.37
CA GLU A 302 -5.69 1.98 -24.71
C GLU A 302 -5.85 2.12 -23.19
N PHE A 303 -5.09 3.03 -22.59
CA PHE A 303 -5.20 3.31 -21.16
C PHE A 303 -6.60 3.79 -20.76
N ARG A 304 -7.25 4.63 -21.58
CA ARG A 304 -8.64 5.07 -21.37
C ARG A 304 -9.63 3.91 -21.40
N GLN A 305 -9.40 2.89 -22.23
CA GLN A 305 -10.25 1.71 -22.28
C GLN A 305 -10.07 0.81 -21.05
N PHE A 306 -8.83 0.68 -20.58
CA PHE A 306 -8.48 -0.13 -19.40
C PHE A 306 -8.89 0.54 -18.08
N SER A 307 -8.62 1.84 -17.91
CA SER A 307 -8.90 2.60 -16.69
C SER A 307 -9.57 3.94 -16.99
N PRO A 308 -10.90 3.94 -17.26
CA PRO A 308 -11.64 5.17 -17.56
C PRO A 308 -11.53 6.22 -16.46
N GLY A 309 -11.72 5.83 -15.19
CA GLY A 309 -11.59 6.76 -14.05
C GLY A 309 -10.16 7.24 -13.85
N GLY A 310 -9.17 6.40 -14.14
CA GLY A 310 -7.77 6.76 -14.10
C GLY A 310 -7.40 7.82 -15.14
N ALA A 311 -7.86 7.63 -16.38
CA ALA A 311 -7.63 8.56 -17.47
C ALA A 311 -8.38 9.91 -17.27
N GLU A 312 -9.58 9.89 -16.70
CA GLU A 312 -10.30 11.13 -16.34
C GLU A 312 -9.43 11.99 -15.40
N ALA A 313 -8.77 11.38 -14.40
CA ALA A 313 -7.97 12.11 -13.42
C ALA A 313 -6.56 12.52 -13.90
N LEU A 314 -5.86 11.63 -14.63
CA LEU A 314 -4.48 11.87 -15.08
C LEU A 314 -4.42 12.71 -16.35
N ILE A 315 -5.45 12.65 -17.19
CA ILE A 315 -5.49 13.33 -18.48
C ILE A 315 -6.51 14.46 -18.43
N ASP A 316 -7.81 14.15 -18.36
CA ASP A 316 -8.85 15.18 -18.57
C ASP A 316 -8.85 16.28 -17.49
N GLU A 317 -8.76 15.90 -16.21
CA GLU A 317 -8.68 16.86 -15.10
C GLU A 317 -7.34 17.64 -15.11
N ARG A 318 -6.26 17.03 -15.60
CA ARG A 318 -4.94 17.66 -15.69
C ARG A 318 -4.90 18.67 -16.85
N ASP A 319 -5.44 18.31 -18.01
CA ASP A 319 -5.64 19.20 -19.16
C ASP A 319 -6.46 20.42 -18.78
N ALA A 320 -7.56 20.21 -18.05
CA ALA A 320 -8.42 21.29 -17.58
C ALA A 320 -7.70 22.21 -16.57
N TYR A 321 -6.81 21.67 -15.73
CA TYR A 321 -6.02 22.45 -14.79
C TYR A 321 -5.00 23.34 -15.53
N ILE A 322 -4.22 22.74 -16.43
CA ILE A 322 -3.22 23.46 -17.24
C ILE A 322 -3.92 24.52 -18.09
N ALA A 323 -5.03 24.18 -18.75
CA ALA A 323 -5.78 25.12 -19.56
C ALA A 323 -6.34 26.30 -18.75
N ASN A 324 -6.82 26.09 -17.52
CA ASN A 324 -7.22 27.19 -16.63
C ASN A 324 -6.06 28.17 -16.39
N ARG A 325 -4.86 27.66 -16.09
CA ARG A 325 -3.66 28.50 -15.90
C ARG A 325 -3.28 29.27 -17.15
N LEU A 326 -3.33 28.63 -18.31
CA LEU A 326 -3.02 29.27 -19.59
C LEU A 326 -4.05 30.34 -19.97
N VAL A 327 -5.34 30.11 -19.68
CA VAL A 327 -6.40 31.11 -19.85
C VAL A 327 -6.17 32.30 -18.92
N GLU A 328 -5.81 32.07 -17.65
CA GLU A 328 -5.47 33.15 -16.70
C GLU A 328 -4.35 34.06 -17.23
N LEU A 329 -3.26 33.48 -17.76
CA LEU A 329 -2.14 34.23 -18.34
C LEU A 329 -2.55 35.00 -19.61
N ARG A 330 -3.33 34.36 -20.48
CA ARG A 330 -3.87 34.98 -21.69
C ARG A 330 -4.76 36.17 -21.38
N ASP A 331 -5.62 36.03 -20.38
CA ASP A 331 -6.59 37.05 -19.98
C ASP A 331 -5.90 38.23 -19.25
N GLN A 332 -4.68 38.04 -18.76
CA GLN A 332 -3.77 39.12 -18.32
C GLN A 332 -3.11 39.87 -19.48
N GLY A 333 -3.37 39.49 -20.73
CA GLY A 333 -2.81 40.11 -21.93
C GLY A 333 -1.45 39.56 -22.35
N GLN A 334 -1.00 38.45 -21.77
CA GLN A 334 0.33 37.91 -22.06
C GLN A 334 0.38 37.08 -23.34
N THR A 335 1.49 37.16 -24.06
CA THR A 335 1.89 36.20 -25.09
C THR A 335 2.61 35.03 -24.44
N VAL A 336 1.99 33.85 -24.49
CA VAL A 336 2.48 32.65 -23.81
C VAL A 336 2.88 31.59 -24.83
N VAL A 337 4.07 31.03 -24.69
CA VAL A 337 4.44 29.75 -25.31
C VAL A 337 4.32 28.67 -24.24
N ALA A 338 3.37 27.73 -24.42
CA ALA A 338 3.10 26.65 -23.48
C ALA A 338 3.72 25.35 -23.98
N VAL A 339 4.75 24.87 -23.29
CA VAL A 339 5.42 23.60 -23.56
C VAL A 339 4.77 22.51 -22.73
N VAL A 340 4.11 21.57 -23.42
CA VAL A 340 3.30 20.50 -22.80
C VAL A 340 3.58 19.16 -23.48
N GLY A 341 3.31 18.08 -22.76
CA GLY A 341 3.38 16.73 -23.31
C GLY A 341 2.39 16.53 -24.46
N ALA A 342 2.80 15.77 -25.46
CA ALA A 342 2.01 15.51 -26.66
C ALA A 342 0.61 14.93 -26.34
N GLY A 343 0.50 14.12 -25.28
CA GLY A 343 -0.77 13.54 -24.82
C GLY A 343 -1.77 14.56 -24.24
N HIS A 344 -1.32 15.73 -23.80
CA HIS A 344 -2.14 16.78 -23.20
C HIS A 344 -2.54 17.87 -24.21
N ARG A 345 -1.77 18.00 -25.30
CA ARG A 345 -1.92 19.08 -26.28
C ARG A 345 -3.35 19.22 -26.81
N GLU A 346 -3.95 18.14 -27.29
CA GLU A 346 -5.28 18.18 -27.92
C GLU A 346 -6.36 18.64 -26.92
N GLY A 347 -6.32 18.10 -25.70
CA GLY A 347 -7.25 18.46 -24.63
C GLY A 347 -7.13 19.92 -24.21
N ILE A 348 -5.90 20.41 -24.04
CA ILE A 348 -5.62 21.81 -23.71
C ILE A 348 -6.09 22.75 -24.84
N GLU A 349 -5.75 22.46 -26.10
CA GLU A 349 -6.17 23.27 -27.25
C GLU A 349 -7.71 23.36 -27.37
N ARG A 350 -8.42 22.27 -27.05
CA ARG A 350 -9.88 22.24 -27.02
C ARG A 350 -10.44 23.21 -25.96
N TYR A 351 -9.87 23.22 -24.76
CA TYR A 351 -10.29 24.16 -23.71
C TYR A 351 -9.89 25.62 -24.03
N LEU A 352 -8.74 25.85 -24.64
CA LEU A 352 -8.33 27.20 -25.06
C LEU A 352 -9.27 27.81 -26.11
N LYS A 353 -9.82 26.97 -27.00
CA LYS A 353 -10.84 27.35 -28.01
C LYS A 353 -12.23 27.56 -27.40
N HIS A 354 -12.57 26.79 -26.37
CA HIS A 354 -13.86 26.86 -25.67
C HIS A 354 -13.69 27.04 -24.14
N PRO A 355 -13.20 28.20 -23.66
CA PRO A 355 -12.92 28.42 -22.24
C PRO A 355 -14.15 28.30 -21.34
N ASP A 356 -15.35 28.49 -21.89
CA ASP A 356 -16.63 28.34 -21.19
C ASP A 356 -16.92 26.90 -20.73
N THR A 357 -16.23 25.92 -21.31
CA THR A 357 -16.33 24.50 -20.92
C THR A 357 -15.40 24.11 -19.78
N LEU A 358 -14.53 25.02 -19.31
CA LEU A 358 -13.60 24.75 -18.22
C LEU A 358 -14.34 24.54 -16.89
N PRO A 359 -14.07 23.44 -16.18
CA PRO A 359 -14.60 23.26 -14.83
C PRO A 359 -13.92 24.24 -13.85
N PRO A 360 -14.61 24.65 -12.77
CA PRO A 360 -14.04 25.55 -11.78
C PRO A 360 -12.75 25.00 -11.16
N GLN A 361 -11.78 25.87 -10.90
CA GLN A 361 -10.47 25.48 -10.34
C GLN A 361 -10.59 24.74 -8.99
N GLU A 362 -11.59 25.09 -8.16
CA GLU A 362 -11.91 24.40 -6.91
C GLU A 362 -12.42 22.96 -7.10
N SER A 363 -12.87 22.58 -8.30
CA SER A 363 -13.24 21.20 -8.60
C SER A 363 -12.04 20.37 -9.07
N LEU A 364 -11.03 21.04 -9.60
CA LEU A 364 -9.77 20.47 -10.08
C LEU A 364 -8.70 20.38 -8.99
N THR A 365 -8.88 21.16 -7.92
CA THR A 365 -8.03 21.21 -6.72
C THR A 365 -8.84 20.83 -5.49
N GLY A 366 -8.31 20.00 -4.59
CA GLY A 366 -8.95 19.60 -3.34
C GLY A 366 -9.67 18.25 -3.33
N THR A 367 -10.09 17.83 -2.14
CA THR A 367 -10.73 16.52 -1.90
C THR A 367 -12.25 16.63 -1.97
N GLN A 368 -12.90 15.92 -2.88
CA GLN A 368 -14.37 15.80 -2.89
C GLN A 368 -14.88 15.24 -1.55
N SER A 369 -15.44 16.10 -0.70
CA SER A 369 -16.01 15.75 0.60
C SER A 369 -17.48 15.36 0.47
N GLY A 370 -17.79 14.29 -0.26
CA GLY A 370 -19.16 14.00 -0.67
C GLY A 370 -19.94 12.97 0.16
N ARG A 371 -19.28 12.04 0.86
CA ARG A 371 -19.98 10.95 1.56
C ARG A 371 -19.31 10.62 2.88
N ILE A 372 -20.12 10.39 3.92
CA ILE A 372 -19.63 9.78 5.17
C ILE A 372 -18.99 8.45 4.76
N PRO A 373 -17.67 8.29 4.92
CA PRO A 373 -17.02 7.08 4.49
C PRO A 373 -17.58 5.94 5.34
N TRP A 374 -18.10 4.91 4.70
CA TRP A 374 -18.61 3.71 5.39
C TRP A 374 -17.57 3.16 6.38
N SER A 375 -16.28 3.33 6.08
CA SER A 375 -15.19 3.03 7.00
C SER A 375 -15.32 3.76 8.34
N LYS A 376 -15.67 5.06 8.39
CA LYS A 376 -15.91 5.81 9.63
C LYS A 376 -17.07 5.25 10.45
N LEU A 377 -18.15 4.80 9.80
CA LEU A 377 -19.28 4.17 10.49
C LEU A 377 -18.89 2.80 11.06
N VAL A 378 -18.23 1.94 10.26
CA VAL A 378 -17.78 0.62 10.71
C VAL A 378 -16.72 0.74 11.81
N GLY A 379 -15.70 1.57 11.61
CA GLY A 379 -14.64 1.79 12.58
C GLY A 379 -15.14 2.44 13.86
N GLY A 380 -16.05 3.42 13.77
CA GLY A 380 -16.74 3.99 14.92
C GLY A 380 -17.60 2.96 15.66
N GLY A 381 -18.27 2.07 14.94
CA GLY A 381 -19.02 0.95 15.51
C GLY A 381 -18.14 -0.03 16.28
N VAL A 382 -17.02 -0.47 15.70
CA VAL A 382 -16.03 -1.32 16.38
C VAL A 382 -15.49 -0.63 17.64
N SER A 383 -15.16 0.66 17.53
CA SER A 383 -14.68 1.46 18.67
C SER A 383 -15.72 1.50 19.79
N ALA A 384 -16.98 1.76 19.45
CA ALA A 384 -18.08 1.81 20.41
C ALA A 384 -18.33 0.46 21.09
N VAL A 385 -18.18 -0.66 20.36
CA VAL A 385 -18.30 -2.01 20.92
C VAL A 385 -17.18 -2.29 21.92
N VAL A 386 -15.92 -1.99 21.58
CA VAL A 386 -14.78 -2.24 22.47
C VAL A 386 -14.83 -1.34 23.70
N ILE A 387 -15.06 -0.04 23.52
CA ILE A 387 -15.19 0.91 24.64
C ILE A 387 -16.41 0.53 25.51
N GLY A 388 -17.55 0.27 24.88
CA GLY A 388 -18.77 -0.15 25.55
C GLY A 388 -18.57 -1.43 26.37
N PHE A 389 -17.85 -2.42 25.83
CA PHE A 389 -17.50 -3.63 26.56
C PHE A 389 -16.72 -3.33 27.86
N PHE A 390 -15.67 -2.52 27.80
CA PHE A 390 -14.89 -2.16 29.00
C PHE A 390 -15.69 -1.28 29.98
N VAL A 391 -16.48 -0.33 29.49
CA VAL A 391 -17.33 0.55 30.33
C VAL A 391 -18.40 -0.27 31.04
N LEU A 392 -19.10 -1.16 30.33
CA LEU A 392 -20.12 -2.02 30.93
C LEU A 392 -19.52 -2.97 31.96
N LEU A 393 -18.35 -3.56 31.69
CA LEU A 393 -17.65 -4.35 32.69
C LEU A 393 -17.21 -3.51 33.91
N ALA A 394 -16.80 -2.25 33.71
CA ALA A 394 -16.46 -1.32 34.79
C ALA A 394 -17.66 -0.96 35.68
N LEU A 395 -18.86 -0.94 35.12
CA LEU A 395 -20.12 -0.71 35.85
C LEU A 395 -20.72 -2.00 36.44
N SER A 396 -20.12 -3.16 36.18
CA SER A 396 -20.58 -4.46 36.65
C SER A 396 -19.87 -4.89 37.95
N SER A 397 -20.34 -6.00 38.53
CA SER A 397 -19.70 -6.64 39.69
C SER A 397 -18.35 -7.32 39.39
N ALA A 398 -17.83 -7.27 38.16
CA ALA A 398 -16.60 -7.92 37.72
C ALA A 398 -15.33 -7.52 38.52
N GLY A 399 -15.36 -6.37 39.19
CA GLY A 399 -14.31 -5.86 40.07
C GLY A 399 -13.11 -5.26 39.34
N ASN A 400 -12.55 -4.18 39.89
CA ASN A 400 -11.43 -3.43 39.29
C ASN A 400 -10.19 -4.29 39.00
N ARG A 401 -9.95 -5.33 39.80
CA ARG A 401 -8.81 -6.25 39.60
C ARG A 401 -8.93 -7.04 38.30
N THR A 402 -10.12 -7.54 37.97
CA THR A 402 -10.38 -8.29 36.73
C THR A 402 -10.19 -7.39 35.51
N LEU A 403 -10.75 -6.18 35.57
CA LEU A 403 -10.62 -5.17 34.52
C LEU A 403 -9.16 -4.80 34.25
N LEU A 404 -8.41 -4.50 35.31
CA LEU A 404 -6.98 -4.18 35.19
C LEU A 404 -6.16 -5.37 34.66
N ARG A 405 -6.50 -6.60 35.06
CA ARG A 405 -5.84 -7.80 34.54
C ARG A 405 -6.15 -8.04 33.05
N LEU A 406 -7.41 -7.85 32.65
CA LEU A 406 -7.85 -8.00 31.25
C LEU A 406 -7.21 -6.93 30.36
N PHE A 407 -7.31 -5.67 30.78
CA PHE A 407 -6.68 -4.55 30.07
C PHE A 407 -5.17 -4.68 30.04
N GLY A 408 -4.53 -5.02 31.16
CA GLY A 408 -3.08 -5.22 31.24
C GLY A 408 -2.59 -6.36 30.34
N ALA A 409 -3.30 -7.48 30.30
CA ALA A 409 -2.96 -8.58 29.38
C ALA A 409 -3.10 -8.16 27.91
N TRP A 410 -4.19 -7.46 27.57
CA TRP A 410 -4.41 -6.95 26.22
C TRP A 410 -3.35 -5.94 25.79
N PHE A 411 -3.03 -4.98 26.67
CA PHE A 411 -1.99 -3.97 26.47
C PHE A 411 -0.62 -4.62 26.26
N LEU A 412 -0.21 -5.52 27.16
CA LEU A 412 1.10 -6.15 27.11
C LEU A 412 1.27 -7.01 25.85
N ILE A 413 0.23 -7.75 25.45
CA ILE A 413 0.34 -8.66 24.30
C ILE A 413 0.40 -7.87 22.99
N ASN A 414 -0.44 -6.84 22.84
CA ASN A 414 -0.32 -5.94 21.69
C ASN A 414 1.05 -5.27 21.65
N GLY A 415 1.52 -4.77 22.80
CA GLY A 415 2.81 -4.11 22.90
C GLY A 415 3.98 -5.04 22.56
N ILE A 416 4.02 -6.25 23.12
CA ILE A 416 5.12 -7.21 22.90
C ILE A 416 5.18 -7.66 21.45
N PHE A 417 4.04 -7.98 20.82
CA PHE A 417 4.04 -8.43 19.42
C PHE A 417 4.35 -7.29 18.46
N ALA A 418 3.75 -6.10 18.64
CA ALA A 418 4.02 -4.95 17.79
C ALA A 418 5.48 -4.48 17.92
N ALA A 419 5.97 -4.28 19.14
CA ALA A 419 7.36 -3.91 19.39
C ALA A 419 8.32 -5.01 18.92
N GLY A 420 8.02 -6.28 19.21
CA GLY A 420 8.83 -7.42 18.84
C GLY A 420 8.99 -7.57 17.32
N LEU A 421 7.88 -7.52 16.57
CA LEU A 421 7.96 -7.58 15.11
C LEU A 421 8.61 -6.35 14.50
N ALA A 422 8.32 -5.15 15.02
CA ALA A 422 9.04 -3.93 14.61
C ALA A 422 10.55 -4.09 14.82
N LYS A 423 10.95 -4.67 15.96
CA LYS A 423 12.37 -4.85 16.28
C LYS A 423 13.04 -5.89 15.37
N VAL A 424 12.36 -6.99 15.07
CA VAL A 424 12.82 -8.00 14.11
C VAL A 424 12.95 -7.40 12.70
N ALA A 425 12.05 -6.48 12.34
CA ALA A 425 12.09 -5.72 11.10
C ALA A 425 13.21 -4.66 11.03
N GLY A 426 14.02 -4.50 12.07
CA GLY A 426 15.17 -3.59 12.09
C GLY A 426 14.91 -2.24 12.77
N ALA A 427 13.76 -2.02 13.38
CA ALA A 427 13.44 -0.74 14.02
C ALA A 427 14.40 -0.37 15.17
N HIS A 428 14.56 0.93 15.37
CA HIS A 428 15.17 1.46 16.58
C HIS A 428 14.36 1.09 17.83
N TRP A 429 15.03 0.96 18.98
CA TRP A 429 14.36 0.58 20.23
C TRP A 429 13.31 1.61 20.65
N SER A 430 13.59 2.89 20.47
CA SER A 430 12.67 4.01 20.69
C SER A 430 11.40 3.84 19.84
N SER A 431 11.55 3.65 18.53
CA SER A 431 10.45 3.46 17.59
C SER A 431 9.61 2.23 17.92
N SER A 432 10.27 1.08 18.14
CA SER A 432 9.64 -0.18 18.50
C SER A 432 8.81 -0.08 19.80
N LEU A 433 9.36 0.55 20.84
CA LEU A 433 8.67 0.73 22.12
C LEU A 433 7.48 1.68 22.01
N VAL A 434 7.59 2.76 21.24
CA VAL A 434 6.48 3.69 20.98
C VAL A 434 5.35 2.98 20.22
N GLY A 435 5.68 2.26 19.14
CA GLY A 435 4.71 1.44 18.40
C GLY A 435 4.02 0.42 19.30
N GLY A 436 4.77 -0.29 20.13
CA GLY A 436 4.23 -1.23 21.11
C GLY A 436 3.31 -0.57 22.14
N ALA A 437 3.70 0.57 22.71
CA ALA A 437 2.91 1.29 23.68
C ALA A 437 1.56 1.78 23.12
N ILE A 438 1.47 1.98 21.81
CA ILE A 438 0.28 2.48 21.12
C ILE A 438 -0.55 1.35 20.50
N ALA A 439 0.00 0.15 20.30
CA ALA A 439 -0.66 -0.95 19.59
C ALA A 439 -2.05 -1.36 20.10
N TRP A 440 -2.31 -1.25 21.40
CA TRP A 440 -3.64 -1.51 21.98
C TRP A 440 -4.71 -0.50 21.50
N LEU A 441 -4.29 0.73 21.19
CA LEU A 441 -5.18 1.80 20.76
C LEU A 441 -5.80 1.49 19.40
N THR A 442 -5.14 0.72 18.56
CA THR A 442 -5.61 0.34 17.23
C THR A 442 -6.84 -0.57 17.28
N SER A 443 -6.92 -1.47 18.27
CA SER A 443 -8.12 -2.27 18.46
C SER A 443 -9.29 -1.46 19.04
N ILE A 444 -9.02 -0.31 19.70
CA ILE A 444 -10.07 0.66 20.07
C ILE A 444 -10.46 1.52 18.89
N ASN A 445 -9.49 2.10 18.20
CA ASN A 445 -9.67 3.02 17.11
C ASN A 445 -8.98 2.46 15.86
N PRO A 446 -9.73 1.80 14.96
CA PRO A 446 -9.18 1.21 13.74
C PRO A 446 -8.51 2.21 12.79
N PHE A 447 -8.67 3.53 13.00
CA PHE A 447 -8.01 4.56 12.19
C PHE A 447 -6.61 4.94 12.69
N LEU A 448 -6.20 4.45 13.87
CA LEU A 448 -4.88 4.72 14.44
C LEU A 448 -4.01 3.48 14.35
N ALA A 449 -3.14 3.42 13.34
CA ALA A 449 -2.19 2.34 13.18
C ALA A 449 -0.93 2.59 14.03
N PRO A 450 -0.43 1.60 14.81
CA PRO A 450 0.73 1.81 15.67
C PRO A 450 2.01 2.00 14.85
N GLY A 451 2.07 1.41 13.66
CA GLY A 451 3.16 1.61 12.71
C GLY A 451 3.33 3.05 12.28
N TRP A 452 2.29 3.89 12.24
CA TRP A 452 2.47 5.32 11.94
C TRP A 452 3.27 6.04 13.02
N PHE A 453 3.08 5.67 14.29
CA PHE A 453 3.85 6.20 15.40
C PHE A 453 5.26 5.64 15.44
N THR A 454 5.43 4.34 15.15
CA THR A 454 6.76 3.76 14.93
C THR A 454 7.50 4.51 13.84
N GLY A 455 6.89 4.70 12.66
CA GLY A 455 7.48 5.37 11.52
C GLY A 455 7.77 6.85 11.78
N TYR A 456 6.90 7.54 12.53
CA TYR A 456 7.15 8.91 12.96
C TYR A 456 8.44 9.04 13.79
N VAL A 457 8.65 8.12 14.74
CA VAL A 457 9.88 8.11 15.56
C VAL A 457 11.07 7.62 14.75
N GLU A 458 10.89 6.65 13.86
CA GLU A 458 11.94 6.12 12.99
C GLU A 458 12.50 7.20 12.07
N LEU A 459 11.65 8.05 11.48
CA LEU A 459 12.06 9.18 10.65
C LEU A 459 12.88 10.24 11.38
N GLN A 460 12.79 10.30 12.71
CA GLN A 460 13.66 11.17 13.51
C GLN A 460 15.09 10.61 13.67
N HIS A 461 15.26 9.29 13.47
CA HIS A 461 16.56 8.62 13.52
C HIS A 461 17.15 8.54 12.11
N ASP A 462 16.35 8.09 11.15
CA ASP A 462 16.73 7.91 9.76
C ASP A 462 15.73 8.63 8.85
N PRO A 463 16.02 9.85 8.38
CA PRO A 463 15.18 10.52 7.42
C PRO A 463 15.17 9.72 6.10
N VAL A 464 14.04 9.79 5.41
CA VAL A 464 13.85 9.13 4.12
C VAL A 464 13.74 10.18 3.04
N ASN A 465 14.53 10.01 1.99
CA ASN A 465 14.52 10.88 0.83
C ASN A 465 13.68 10.26 -0.30
N VAL A 466 13.09 11.11 -1.15
CA VAL A 466 12.34 10.65 -2.33
C VAL A 466 13.26 9.90 -3.33
N SER A 467 14.56 10.21 -3.35
CA SER A 467 15.55 9.49 -4.17
C SER A 467 15.74 8.02 -3.79
N ASP A 468 15.35 7.59 -2.60
CA ASP A 468 15.42 6.18 -2.21
C ASP A 468 14.58 5.29 -3.15
N ILE A 469 13.56 5.87 -3.79
CA ILE A 469 12.66 5.15 -4.70
C ILE A 469 13.37 4.74 -5.98
N SER A 470 14.22 5.62 -6.55
CA SER A 470 15.00 5.26 -7.74
C SER A 470 15.97 4.15 -7.42
N THR A 471 16.61 4.23 -6.24
CA THR A 471 17.50 3.17 -5.72
C THR A 471 16.76 1.83 -5.62
N LEU A 472 15.53 1.82 -5.05
CA LEU A 472 14.72 0.61 -4.98
C LEU A 472 14.37 0.06 -6.36
N ASN A 473 14.05 0.91 -7.31
CA ASN A 473 13.69 0.48 -8.66
C ASN A 473 14.88 -0.10 -9.41
N GLU A 474 16.07 0.50 -9.31
CA GLU A 474 17.32 -0.05 -9.86
C GLU A 474 17.63 -1.43 -9.28
N LEU A 475 17.46 -1.61 -7.97
CA LEU A 475 17.64 -2.91 -7.32
C LEU A 475 16.62 -3.95 -7.81
N LEU A 476 15.36 -3.55 -8.00
CA LEU A 476 14.28 -4.45 -8.43
C LEU A 476 14.31 -4.76 -9.93
N SER A 477 14.93 -3.90 -10.76
CA SER A 477 15.08 -4.14 -12.20
C SER A 477 16.18 -5.15 -12.54
N ASP A 478 17.08 -5.43 -11.59
CA ASP A 478 18.18 -6.38 -11.78
C ASP A 478 17.73 -7.82 -11.48
N GLU A 479 17.18 -8.49 -12.51
CA GLU A 479 16.63 -9.84 -12.41
C GLU A 479 17.70 -10.94 -12.23
N GLU A 480 18.99 -10.63 -12.41
CA GLU A 480 20.07 -11.62 -12.30
C GLU A 480 20.57 -11.81 -10.86
N ARG A 481 20.13 -10.97 -9.92
CA ARG A 481 20.62 -11.01 -8.54
C ARG A 481 20.09 -12.20 -7.75
N PRO A 482 20.94 -12.83 -6.92
CA PRO A 482 20.48 -13.84 -5.97
C PRO A 482 19.56 -13.19 -4.93
N LEU A 483 18.38 -13.80 -4.72
CA LEU A 483 17.29 -13.28 -3.87
C LEU A 483 17.74 -12.84 -2.47
N GLY A 484 18.69 -13.55 -1.86
CA GLY A 484 19.21 -13.21 -0.52
C GLY A 484 20.02 -11.91 -0.49
N ALA A 485 20.80 -11.63 -1.53
CA ALA A 485 21.54 -10.37 -1.65
C ALA A 485 20.56 -9.21 -1.90
N LEU A 486 19.61 -9.42 -2.83
CA LEU A 486 18.56 -8.44 -3.12
C LEU A 486 17.79 -8.03 -1.86
N ILE A 487 17.32 -8.98 -1.05
CA ILE A 487 16.60 -8.66 0.19
C ILE A 487 17.48 -7.87 1.17
N THR A 488 18.76 -8.20 1.27
CA THR A 488 19.69 -7.50 2.18
C THR A 488 19.89 -6.06 1.74
N GLU A 489 20.15 -5.84 0.45
CA GLU A 489 20.33 -4.50 -0.14
C GLU A 489 19.04 -3.67 -0.06
N LEU A 490 17.87 -4.28 -0.31
CA LEU A 490 16.58 -3.61 -0.12
C LEU A 490 16.40 -3.16 1.33
N LEU A 491 16.76 -3.98 2.32
CA LEU A 491 16.68 -3.63 3.75
C LEU A 491 17.69 -2.55 4.18
N GLU A 492 18.73 -2.30 3.39
CA GLU A 492 19.67 -1.21 3.61
C GLU A 492 19.11 0.15 3.15
N VAL A 493 18.16 0.16 2.21
CA VAL A 493 17.51 1.39 1.75
C VAL A 493 16.56 1.94 2.84
N PRO A 494 16.73 3.20 3.29
CA PRO A 494 15.95 3.77 4.40
C PRO A 494 14.44 3.71 4.18
N LEU A 495 13.97 4.05 2.98
CA LEU A 495 12.55 3.94 2.62
C LEU A 495 11.99 2.52 2.81
N PHE A 496 12.64 1.51 2.24
CA PHE A 496 12.13 0.14 2.32
C PHE A 496 12.18 -0.39 3.76
N ARG A 497 13.25 -0.09 4.49
CA ARG A 497 13.35 -0.38 5.92
C ARG A 497 12.19 0.25 6.70
N LEU A 498 11.90 1.53 6.47
CA LEU A 498 10.78 2.22 7.10
C LEU A 498 9.44 1.52 6.80
N ILE A 499 9.18 1.18 5.53
CA ILE A 499 7.94 0.48 5.12
C ILE A 499 7.81 -0.86 5.85
N ILE A 500 8.89 -1.65 5.88
CA ILE A 500 8.90 -2.96 6.54
C ILE A 500 8.70 -2.83 8.06
N VAL A 501 9.32 -1.85 8.71
CA VAL A 501 9.14 -1.55 10.14
C VAL A 501 7.69 -1.15 10.46
N VAL A 502 7.11 -0.24 9.67
CA VAL A 502 5.72 0.21 9.82
C VAL A 502 4.76 -0.96 9.62
N ALA A 503 4.96 -1.74 8.55
CA ALA A 503 4.14 -2.90 8.23
C ALA A 503 4.23 -3.97 9.32
N ALA A 504 5.44 -4.31 9.78
CA ALA A 504 5.67 -5.30 10.83
C ALA A 504 5.02 -4.89 12.16
N THR A 505 5.08 -3.60 12.52
CA THR A 505 4.37 -3.09 13.72
C THR A 505 2.86 -3.30 13.59
N ASN A 506 2.27 -2.95 12.44
CA ASN A 506 0.84 -3.09 12.18
C ASN A 506 0.41 -4.57 12.20
N ILE A 507 1.17 -5.44 11.52
CA ILE A 507 0.96 -6.90 11.53
C ILE A 507 1.03 -7.43 12.96
N GLY A 508 2.00 -6.99 13.75
CA GLY A 508 2.14 -7.40 15.14
C GLY A 508 0.93 -7.05 15.99
N SER A 509 0.39 -5.83 15.85
CA SER A 509 -0.84 -5.42 16.53
C SER A 509 -2.06 -6.23 16.08
N ILE A 510 -2.21 -6.48 14.77
CA ILE A 510 -3.32 -7.27 14.24
C ILE A 510 -3.26 -8.71 14.77
N VAL A 511 -2.09 -9.36 14.65
CA VAL A 511 -1.86 -10.72 15.15
C VAL A 511 -2.12 -10.79 16.66
N ALA A 512 -1.64 -9.82 17.43
CA ALA A 512 -1.88 -9.75 18.86
C ALA A 512 -3.36 -9.60 19.22
N SER A 513 -4.08 -8.72 18.52
CA SER A 513 -5.51 -8.51 18.71
C SER A 513 -6.29 -9.79 18.39
N THR A 514 -5.96 -10.46 17.29
CA THR A 514 -6.60 -11.72 16.90
C THR A 514 -6.28 -12.83 17.92
N ILE A 515 -5.02 -12.97 18.36
CA ILE A 515 -4.62 -13.93 19.40
C ILE A 515 -5.35 -13.65 20.71
N PHE A 516 -5.44 -12.37 21.09
CA PHE A 516 -6.09 -11.96 22.32
C PHE A 516 -7.57 -12.36 22.31
N VAL A 517 -8.31 -11.99 21.27
CA VAL A 517 -9.73 -12.32 21.13
C VAL A 517 -9.94 -13.83 20.99
N ALA A 518 -9.08 -14.52 20.22
CA ALA A 518 -9.27 -15.93 19.92
C ALA A 518 -8.94 -16.90 21.06
N TYR A 519 -7.91 -16.58 21.84
CA TYR A 519 -7.35 -17.52 22.80
C TYR A 519 -7.40 -17.02 24.25
N LEU A 520 -7.17 -15.72 24.49
CA LEU A 520 -7.05 -15.20 25.84
C LEU A 520 -8.36 -14.69 26.41
N LEU A 521 -9.16 -13.99 25.63
CA LEU A 521 -10.47 -13.51 26.05
C LEU A 521 -11.37 -14.69 26.51
N PRO A 522 -11.42 -15.85 25.83
CA PRO A 522 -12.14 -17.02 26.34
C PRO A 522 -11.61 -17.53 27.69
N LEU A 523 -10.30 -17.44 27.96
CA LEU A 523 -9.74 -17.85 29.24
C LEU A 523 -10.17 -16.91 30.37
N PHE A 524 -10.14 -15.60 30.13
CA PHE A 524 -10.70 -14.63 31.08
C PHE A 524 -12.20 -14.82 31.28
N ALA A 525 -12.94 -15.20 30.23
CA ALA A 525 -14.34 -15.53 30.35
C ALA A 525 -14.58 -16.72 31.28
N LEU A 526 -13.70 -17.74 31.31
CA LEU A 526 -13.82 -18.87 32.24
C LEU A 526 -13.75 -18.43 33.71
N ASP A 527 -12.83 -17.52 34.04
CA ASP A 527 -12.72 -16.92 35.39
C ASP A 527 -14.01 -16.16 35.78
N LEU A 528 -14.82 -15.74 34.80
CA LEU A 528 -16.06 -14.98 34.97
C LEU A 528 -17.34 -15.82 34.80
N GLY A 529 -17.25 -17.17 34.82
CA GLY A 529 -18.40 -18.05 34.65
C GLY A 529 -18.74 -18.38 33.18
N GLY A 530 -17.74 -18.29 32.30
CA GLY A 530 -17.85 -18.52 30.87
C GLY A 530 -18.49 -17.38 30.09
N VAL A 531 -18.84 -17.63 28.83
CA VAL A 531 -19.46 -16.63 27.94
C VAL A 531 -20.76 -16.09 28.53
N SER A 532 -21.59 -16.96 29.12
CA SER A 532 -22.85 -16.57 29.76
C SER A 532 -22.63 -15.65 30.98
N GLY A 533 -21.58 -15.91 31.77
CA GLY A 533 -21.21 -15.06 32.89
C GLY A 533 -20.78 -13.66 32.44
N VAL A 534 -19.94 -13.57 31.40
CA VAL A 534 -19.56 -12.27 30.80
C VAL A 534 -20.78 -11.51 30.28
N VAL A 535 -21.69 -12.19 29.56
CA VAL A 535 -22.93 -11.56 29.07
C VAL A 535 -23.78 -11.03 30.23
N ASN A 536 -23.91 -11.80 31.31
CA ASN A 536 -24.64 -11.36 32.49
C ASN A 536 -24.01 -10.13 33.15
N LEU A 537 -22.68 -10.07 33.25
CA LEU A 537 -21.95 -8.90 33.76
C LEU A 537 -22.16 -7.67 32.88
N LEU A 538 -22.17 -7.83 31.55
CA LEU A 538 -22.45 -6.73 30.63
C LEU A 538 -23.89 -6.20 30.78
N ILE A 539 -24.86 -7.10 30.95
CA ILE A 539 -26.27 -6.73 31.22
C ILE A 539 -26.41 -6.04 32.58
N GLU A 540 -25.71 -6.55 33.60
CA GLU A 540 -25.67 -5.94 34.93
C GLU A 540 -25.10 -4.53 34.86
N GLY A 541 -23.95 -4.35 34.20
CA GLY A 541 -23.34 -3.05 33.98
C GLY A 541 -24.25 -2.08 33.23
N ALA A 542 -25.02 -2.57 32.25
CA ALA A 542 -26.00 -1.76 31.54
C ALA A 542 -27.15 -1.29 32.45
N ARG A 543 -27.64 -2.17 33.33
CA ARG A 543 -28.68 -1.82 34.32
C ARG A 543 -28.16 -0.82 35.36
N ASN A 544 -26.96 -1.03 35.87
CA ASN A 544 -26.31 -0.13 36.84
C ASN A 544 -26.05 1.24 36.20
N GLY A 545 -25.52 1.27 34.97
CA GLY A 545 -25.33 2.49 34.21
C GLY A 545 -26.64 3.25 33.96
N TRP A 546 -27.70 2.53 33.57
CA TRP A 546 -29.03 3.14 33.39
C TRP A 546 -29.57 3.75 34.68
N GLN A 547 -29.43 3.05 35.81
CA GLN A 547 -29.84 3.59 37.12
C GLN A 547 -29.07 4.86 37.49
N ILE A 548 -27.74 4.87 37.32
CA ILE A 548 -26.91 6.05 37.59
C ILE A 548 -27.35 7.24 36.73
N ILE A 549 -27.60 7.02 35.44
CA ILE A 549 -28.04 8.09 34.53
C ILE A 549 -29.43 8.57 34.92
N TRP A 550 -30.37 7.66 35.15
CA TRP A 550 -31.75 7.99 35.50
C TRP A 550 -31.84 8.78 36.81
N THR A 551 -31.14 8.36 37.87
CA THR A 551 -31.10 9.04 39.18
C THR A 551 -30.43 10.42 39.14
N ASN A 552 -29.61 10.72 38.13
CA ASN A 552 -29.04 12.06 37.97
C ASN A 552 -29.89 12.98 37.07
N ILE A 553 -30.85 12.42 36.32
CA ILE A 553 -31.74 13.17 35.41
C ILE A 553 -33.10 13.47 36.08
N THR A 554 -33.56 12.60 36.98
CA THR A 554 -34.76 12.79 37.83
C THR A 554 -34.36 13.17 39.25
#